data_AF-A0A1M5WIX0-F1
#
_entry.id   AF-A0A1M5WIX0-F1
#
_cell.length_a   1.000
_cell.length_b   1.000
_cell.length_c   1.000
_cell.angle_alpha   90.00
_cell.angle_beta   90.00
_cell.angle_gamma   90.00
#
_symmetry.space_group_name_H-M   'P 1'
#
loop_
_entity.id
_entity.type
_entity.pdbx_description
1 polymer ?
#
loop_
_entity_poly.entity_id
_entity_poly.type
_entity_poly.pdbx_seq_one_letter_code
_entity_poly.pdbx_strand_id
1 'polypeptide(L)'
;MKYPKYATTVVGAHSVPDWYEALDRLVAVGQLSMASMADAQYRASQAAILDQEIANIDVITGGEMHRRTHNRHSPPNAMLNFFWQKIPAFQGSTQPKPITKHDPDVFHPAATCRTKIADNIDLGLVDEFRTVSALTQRPVKVTMTGPLMLAKVAYDEHYHDIKKMTVDLGKLLSHNFKMLADAGCKNIQLDEPLFTICEEDEVEAAVEAINMAIEGLPKDIHVSVHVCQGNYAVGKEYDGQIGHRYFDHGRYKADKICGIECSSFLIEYDMTHHYEGLLGNKQLGVGAVDVQDPKVESGELVAERIQKYRWLAPEQTIVTSSCGLNHLPQRTAFGKLKAMTEAKRVLGG
;
A
#
# COMPACT_ATOMS: atom_id res chain seq x y z
N MET A 1 -4.97 -16.10 -9.60
CA MET A 1 -4.32 -15.91 -10.92
C MET A 1 -2.89 -15.43 -10.73
N LYS A 2 -1.94 -15.79 -11.61
CA LYS A 2 -0.58 -15.24 -11.64
C LYS A 2 -0.44 -14.21 -12.76
N TYR A 3 0.39 -13.20 -12.55
CA TYR A 3 0.77 -12.29 -13.62
C TYR A 3 1.74 -12.95 -14.61
N PRO A 4 1.83 -12.43 -15.85
CA PRO A 4 2.87 -12.80 -16.79
C PRO A 4 4.28 -12.56 -16.25
N LYS A 5 5.29 -13.20 -16.86
CA LYS A 5 6.70 -12.99 -16.51
C LYS A 5 7.08 -11.51 -16.55
N TYR A 6 7.79 -11.05 -15.52
CA TYR A 6 8.24 -9.66 -15.36
C TYR A 6 7.12 -8.61 -15.49
N ALA A 7 5.88 -8.96 -15.11
CA ALA A 7 4.80 -7.99 -15.11
C ALA A 7 5.15 -6.78 -14.23
N THR A 8 4.75 -5.59 -14.65
CA THR A 8 4.97 -4.34 -13.93
C THR A 8 3.70 -3.93 -13.20
N THR A 9 3.84 -3.55 -11.93
CA THR A 9 2.75 -2.96 -11.15
C THR A 9 3.29 -1.94 -10.16
N VAL A 10 2.54 -0.88 -9.89
CA VAL A 10 2.87 0.08 -8.83
C VAL A 10 2.44 -0.46 -7.48
N VAL A 11 3.02 0.02 -6.37
CA VAL A 11 2.56 -0.39 -5.03
C VAL A 11 1.15 0.14 -4.76
N GLY A 12 0.90 1.43 -4.97
CA GLY A 12 -0.38 2.03 -4.59
C GLY A 12 -0.41 3.52 -4.86
N ALA A 13 -0.05 4.31 -3.85
CA ALA A 13 -0.07 5.76 -3.93
C ALA A 13 0.84 6.33 -5.03
N HIS A 14 0.34 7.33 -5.75
CA HIS A 14 1.09 8.09 -6.75
C HIS A 14 1.52 9.46 -6.20
N SER A 15 2.40 10.14 -6.93
CA SER A 15 2.89 11.50 -6.63
C SER A 15 1.75 12.45 -6.25
N VAL A 16 1.83 13.03 -5.05
CA VAL A 16 0.84 13.99 -4.57
C VAL A 16 1.23 15.39 -5.07
N PRO A 17 0.33 16.09 -5.81
CA PRO A 17 0.64 17.40 -6.35
C PRO A 17 1.01 18.43 -5.26
N ASP A 18 1.86 19.39 -5.62
CA ASP A 18 2.35 20.40 -4.67
C ASP A 18 1.29 21.39 -4.19
N TRP A 19 0.35 21.71 -5.07
CA TRP A 19 -0.81 22.53 -4.76
C TRP A 19 -1.78 21.87 -3.78
N TYR A 20 -1.64 20.57 -3.48
CA TYR A 20 -2.59 19.83 -2.64
C TYR A 20 -2.73 20.45 -1.24
N GLU A 21 -1.61 20.84 -0.62
CA GLU A 21 -1.63 21.50 0.70
C GLU A 21 -2.28 22.88 0.68
N ALA A 22 -2.04 23.65 -0.37
CA ALA A 22 -2.66 24.96 -0.51
C ALA A 22 -4.19 24.79 -0.61
N LEU A 23 -4.63 23.82 -1.41
CA LEU A 23 -6.05 23.49 -1.55
C LEU A 23 -6.66 23.02 -0.23
N ASP A 24 -5.99 22.12 0.48
CA ASP A 24 -6.43 21.60 1.78
C ASP A 24 -6.58 22.72 2.82
N ARG A 25 -5.62 23.65 2.88
CA ARG A 25 -5.71 24.84 3.74
C ARG A 25 -6.91 25.73 3.39
N LEU A 26 -7.16 25.98 2.10
CA LEU A 26 -8.30 26.79 1.64
C LEU A 26 -9.64 26.16 2.01
N VAL A 27 -9.72 24.83 1.98
CA VAL A 27 -10.90 24.09 2.43
C VAL A 27 -11.06 24.18 3.95
N ALA A 28 -9.97 24.01 4.70
CA ALA A 28 -9.98 24.09 6.17
C ALA A 28 -10.44 25.46 6.69
N VAL A 29 -10.09 26.56 5.99
CA VAL A 29 -10.54 27.92 6.35
C VAL A 29 -11.88 28.33 5.71
N GLY A 30 -12.56 27.41 5.03
CA GLY A 30 -13.88 27.63 4.43
C GLY A 30 -13.88 28.52 3.17
N GLN A 31 -12.71 28.78 2.56
CA GLN A 31 -12.63 29.52 1.29
C GLN A 31 -12.95 28.63 0.08
N LEU A 32 -12.73 27.33 0.20
CA LEU A 32 -13.17 26.32 -0.76
C LEU A 32 -14.02 25.26 -0.08
N SER A 33 -14.83 24.57 -0.87
CA SER A 33 -15.71 23.51 -0.36
C SER A 33 -15.01 22.15 -0.36
N MET A 34 -15.52 21.20 0.43
CA MET A 34 -15.12 19.80 0.34
C MET A 34 -15.33 19.22 -1.08
N ALA A 35 -16.32 19.70 -1.82
CA ALA A 35 -16.53 19.29 -3.21
C ALA A 35 -15.40 19.76 -4.14
N SER A 36 -14.78 20.91 -3.86
CA SER A 36 -13.60 21.39 -4.58
C SER A 36 -12.39 20.49 -4.35
N MET A 37 -12.21 19.99 -3.12
CA MET A 37 -11.18 18.99 -2.81
C MET A 37 -11.46 17.67 -3.54
N ALA A 38 -12.70 17.19 -3.53
CA ALA A 38 -13.07 15.96 -4.23
C ALA A 38 -12.83 16.04 -5.75
N ASP A 39 -13.19 17.16 -6.41
CA ASP A 39 -12.88 17.38 -7.83
C ASP A 39 -11.37 17.36 -8.10
N ALA A 40 -10.58 18.03 -7.25
CA ALA A 40 -9.13 18.07 -7.41
C ALA A 40 -8.48 16.69 -7.21
N GLN A 41 -8.94 15.91 -6.22
CA GLN A 41 -8.49 14.53 -6.01
C GLN A 41 -8.82 13.64 -7.20
N TYR A 42 -10.04 13.76 -7.74
CA TYR A 42 -10.44 13.02 -8.94
C TYR A 42 -9.53 13.35 -10.14
N ARG A 43 -9.24 14.64 -10.38
CA ARG A 43 -8.29 15.07 -11.43
C ARG A 43 -6.88 14.56 -11.20
N ALA A 44 -6.40 14.54 -9.96
CA ALA A 44 -5.09 13.98 -9.62
C ALA A 44 -5.05 12.46 -9.86
N SER A 45 -6.13 11.73 -9.57
CA SER A 45 -6.26 10.32 -9.92
C SER A 45 -6.27 10.09 -11.44
N GLN A 46 -6.95 10.93 -12.21
CA GLN A 46 -6.89 10.87 -13.68
C GLN A 46 -5.45 11.05 -14.20
N ALA A 47 -4.71 12.01 -13.65
CA ALA A 47 -3.30 12.21 -14.00
C ALA A 47 -2.42 11.02 -13.60
N ALA A 48 -2.65 10.41 -12.43
CA ALA A 48 -1.91 9.22 -11.99
C ALA A 48 -2.16 8.01 -12.91
N ILE A 49 -3.40 7.82 -13.36
CA ILE A 49 -3.76 6.76 -14.32
C ILE A 49 -3.06 7.01 -15.65
N LEU A 50 -3.10 8.24 -16.17
CA LEU A 50 -2.45 8.60 -17.42
C LEU A 50 -0.93 8.39 -17.38
N ASP A 51 -0.26 8.80 -16.29
CA ASP A 51 1.18 8.57 -16.09
C ASP A 51 1.53 7.07 -16.17
N GLN A 52 0.75 6.22 -15.50
CA GLN A 52 0.95 4.77 -15.50
C GLN A 52 0.68 4.13 -16.87
N GLU A 53 -0.35 4.58 -17.59
CA GLU A 53 -0.66 4.10 -18.93
C GLU A 53 0.43 4.49 -19.94
N ILE A 54 0.88 5.76 -19.92
CA ILE A 54 1.95 6.25 -20.79
C ILE A 54 3.28 5.54 -20.49
N ALA A 55 3.57 5.30 -19.20
CA ALA A 55 4.75 4.53 -18.80
C ALA A 55 4.64 3.04 -19.16
N ASN A 56 3.47 2.57 -19.58
CA ASN A 56 3.14 1.20 -19.96
C ASN A 56 3.17 0.19 -18.80
N ILE A 57 2.69 0.59 -17.62
CA ILE A 57 2.54 -0.30 -16.47
C ILE A 57 1.43 -1.34 -16.73
N ASP A 58 1.67 -2.62 -16.45
CA ASP A 58 0.72 -3.69 -16.78
C ASP A 58 -0.52 -3.69 -15.88
N VAL A 59 -0.34 -3.50 -14.57
CA VAL A 59 -1.42 -3.45 -13.57
C VAL A 59 -1.33 -2.16 -12.76
N ILE A 60 -2.36 -1.33 -12.83
CA ILE A 60 -2.34 0.06 -12.35
C ILE A 60 -3.29 0.29 -11.16
N THR A 61 -3.14 1.44 -10.50
CA THR A 61 -4.07 1.93 -9.46
C THR A 61 -4.55 3.34 -9.78
N GLY A 62 -5.50 3.87 -9.01
CA GLY A 62 -5.92 5.28 -9.07
C GLY A 62 -5.01 6.27 -8.33
N GLY A 63 -3.88 5.82 -7.78
CA GLY A 63 -2.92 6.66 -7.05
C GLY A 63 -3.36 7.09 -5.64
N GLU A 64 -4.51 6.62 -5.14
CA GLU A 64 -5.00 6.82 -3.77
C GLU A 64 -5.27 8.28 -3.35
N MET A 65 -5.54 9.17 -4.32
CA MET A 65 -5.74 10.60 -4.05
C MET A 65 -7.01 10.89 -3.23
N HIS A 66 -8.07 10.11 -3.43
CA HIS A 66 -9.35 10.23 -2.70
C HIS A 66 -9.26 9.83 -1.23
N ARG A 67 -8.19 9.13 -0.83
CA ARG A 67 -7.96 8.74 0.57
C ARG A 67 -7.23 9.82 1.37
N ARG A 68 -6.79 10.88 0.68
CA ARG A 68 -6.03 11.97 1.27
C ARG A 68 -6.99 13.05 1.76
N THR A 69 -6.84 13.49 2.99
CA THR A 69 -7.54 14.66 3.56
C THR A 69 -6.67 15.12 4.72
N HIS A 70 -6.28 16.40 4.77
CA HIS A 70 -5.38 16.92 5.80
C HIS A 70 -4.02 16.19 5.91
N ASN A 71 -3.47 15.66 4.81
CA ASN A 71 -2.35 14.71 4.92
C ASN A 71 -1.42 14.56 3.71
N ARG A 72 -0.94 15.66 3.11
CA ARG A 72 0.05 15.55 2.02
C ARG A 72 1.30 14.75 2.41
N HIS A 73 1.87 15.03 3.59
CA HIS A 73 3.12 14.40 4.07
C HIS A 73 2.97 13.61 5.39
N SER A 74 1.80 13.61 6.02
CA SER A 74 1.61 13.01 7.35
C SER A 74 1.62 11.46 7.29
N PRO A 75 2.38 10.78 8.17
CA PRO A 75 2.41 9.34 8.28
C PRO A 75 1.06 8.81 8.74
N PRO A 76 0.87 7.50 8.58
CA PRO A 76 0.00 6.83 7.62
C PRO A 76 -1.45 7.37 7.57
N ASN A 77 -1.63 8.68 7.42
CA ASN A 77 -2.95 9.32 7.51
C ASN A 77 -3.87 8.96 6.34
N ALA A 78 -3.35 8.83 5.13
CA ALA A 78 -4.18 8.53 3.96
C ALA A 78 -4.73 7.11 4.00
N MET A 79 -4.00 6.18 4.62
CA MET A 79 -4.34 4.76 4.61
C MET A 79 -5.09 4.30 5.85
N LEU A 80 -4.94 4.96 7.00
CA LEU A 80 -5.62 4.54 8.23
C LEU A 80 -6.86 5.35 8.53
N ASN A 81 -6.73 6.67 8.62
CA ASN A 81 -7.84 7.55 9.00
C ASN A 81 -9.01 7.44 8.02
N PHE A 82 -8.72 7.29 6.72
CA PHE A 82 -9.76 7.07 5.71
C PHE A 82 -10.63 5.85 6.00
N PHE A 83 -10.05 4.73 6.42
CA PHE A 83 -10.80 3.50 6.73
C PHE A 83 -11.40 3.53 8.13
N TRP A 84 -10.67 4.01 9.15
CA TRP A 84 -11.23 4.15 10.50
C TRP A 84 -12.46 5.06 10.52
N GLN A 85 -12.48 6.14 9.74
CA GLN A 85 -13.66 7.02 9.61
C GLN A 85 -14.90 6.34 9.02
N LYS A 86 -14.75 5.16 8.39
CA LYS A 86 -15.87 4.37 7.87
C LYS A 86 -16.35 3.32 8.85
N ILE A 87 -15.53 2.96 9.84
CA ILE A 87 -15.81 1.88 10.78
C ILE A 87 -16.39 2.49 12.07
N PRO A 88 -17.65 2.18 12.45
CA PRO A 88 -18.29 2.77 13.63
C PRO A 88 -17.50 2.62 14.93
N ALA A 89 -16.76 1.50 15.09
CA ALA A 89 -15.96 1.22 16.28
C ALA A 89 -14.82 2.22 16.53
N PHE A 90 -14.38 2.96 15.50
CA PHE A 90 -13.27 3.91 15.57
C PHE A 90 -13.72 5.39 15.57
N GLN A 91 -15.03 5.64 15.61
CA GLN A 91 -15.56 7.01 15.57
C GLN A 91 -15.18 7.80 16.83
N GLY A 92 -14.80 9.05 16.63
CA GLY A 92 -14.41 9.97 17.70
C GLY A 92 -13.18 10.80 17.33
N SER A 93 -12.60 11.47 18.33
CA SER A 93 -11.36 12.22 18.16
C SER A 93 -10.16 11.28 18.06
N THR A 94 -9.22 11.66 17.20
CA THR A 94 -7.91 11.01 17.09
C THR A 94 -6.97 11.50 18.20
N GLN A 95 -5.99 10.68 18.58
CA GLN A 95 -4.94 11.03 19.53
C GLN A 95 -3.55 10.78 18.91
N PRO A 96 -2.52 11.59 19.26
CA PRO A 96 -1.18 11.40 18.73
C PRO A 96 -0.54 10.12 19.28
N LYS A 97 -0.14 9.20 18.39
CA LYS A 97 0.57 7.97 18.72
C LYS A 97 1.96 7.95 18.06
N PRO A 98 3.05 7.70 18.80
CA PRO A 98 4.36 7.51 18.20
C PRO A 98 4.35 6.34 17.24
N ILE A 99 4.98 6.49 16.08
CA ILE A 99 5.02 5.43 15.06
C ILE A 99 6.44 4.96 14.74
N THR A 100 7.46 5.61 15.27
CA THR A 100 8.85 5.23 15.05
C THR A 100 9.64 5.41 16.34
N LYS A 101 10.63 4.54 16.54
CA LYS A 101 11.61 4.68 17.62
C LYS A 101 12.74 5.66 17.27
N HIS A 102 12.90 5.97 15.98
CA HIS A 102 13.99 6.82 15.48
C HIS A 102 13.77 8.29 15.86
N ASP A 103 12.50 8.72 15.89
CA ASP A 103 12.12 10.07 16.28
C ASP A 103 10.82 10.02 17.12
N PRO A 104 10.90 10.24 18.44
CA PRO A 104 9.72 10.24 19.31
C PRO A 104 8.80 11.44 19.06
N ASP A 105 9.25 12.48 18.35
CA ASP A 105 8.42 13.63 17.96
C ASP A 105 7.55 13.33 16.70
N VAL A 106 7.70 12.15 16.11
CA VAL A 106 6.94 11.70 14.95
C VAL A 106 5.71 10.90 15.39
N PHE A 107 4.54 11.52 15.25
CA PHE A 107 3.26 10.96 15.66
C PHE A 107 2.30 10.79 14.48
N HIS A 108 1.38 9.85 14.65
CA HIS A 108 0.21 9.67 13.82
C HIS A 108 -1.07 9.99 14.62
N PRO A 109 -2.04 10.74 14.09
CA PRO A 109 -3.34 10.94 14.72
C PRO A 109 -4.18 9.66 14.63
N ALA A 110 -3.95 8.76 15.58
CA ALA A 110 -4.56 7.45 15.67
C ALA A 110 -6.00 7.51 16.18
N ALA A 111 -6.90 6.71 15.58
CA ALA A 111 -8.23 6.48 16.10
C ALA A 111 -8.21 5.57 17.34
N THR A 112 -9.31 5.54 18.09
CA THR A 112 -9.49 4.65 19.25
C THR A 112 -10.63 3.67 18.96
N CYS A 113 -10.37 2.37 19.04
CA CYS A 113 -11.39 1.34 18.97
C CYS A 113 -12.13 1.25 20.30
N ARG A 114 -13.42 1.63 20.31
CA ARG A 114 -14.25 1.74 21.53
C ARG A 114 -15.30 0.64 21.65
N THR A 115 -15.64 0.00 20.54
CA THR A 115 -16.65 -1.05 20.49
C THR A 115 -16.18 -2.19 19.60
N LYS A 116 -16.97 -3.28 19.57
CA LYS A 116 -16.71 -4.40 18.66
C LYS A 116 -16.79 -3.94 17.20
N ILE A 117 -15.83 -4.37 16.40
CA ILE A 117 -15.80 -4.13 14.96
C ILE A 117 -16.84 -5.05 14.29
N ALA A 118 -17.78 -4.45 13.57
CA ALA A 118 -18.74 -5.18 12.75
C ALA A 118 -18.07 -5.65 11.45
N ASP A 119 -18.41 -6.85 11.00
CA ASP A 119 -17.80 -7.51 9.83
C ASP A 119 -18.49 -7.18 8.50
N ASN A 120 -19.57 -6.40 8.52
CA ASN A 120 -20.42 -6.09 7.37
C ASN A 120 -20.42 -4.60 6.98
N ILE A 121 -19.36 -3.87 7.35
CA ILE A 121 -19.21 -2.46 7.03
C ILE A 121 -18.61 -2.31 5.63
N ASP A 122 -19.23 -1.49 4.78
CA ASP A 122 -18.67 -1.13 3.48
C ASP A 122 -17.56 -0.09 3.64
N LEU A 123 -16.35 -0.44 3.21
CA LEU A 123 -15.17 0.44 3.24
C LEU A 123 -15.04 1.31 1.98
N GLY A 124 -15.95 1.18 1.01
CA GLY A 124 -15.97 1.94 -0.24
C GLY A 124 -14.98 1.43 -1.29
N LEU A 125 -14.45 0.21 -1.14
CA LEU A 125 -13.47 -0.34 -2.07
C LEU A 125 -14.08 -0.60 -3.46
N VAL A 126 -15.36 -0.98 -3.53
CA VAL A 126 -16.08 -1.20 -4.79
C VAL A 126 -16.25 0.10 -5.56
N ASP A 127 -16.57 1.20 -4.88
CA ASP A 127 -16.72 2.51 -5.52
C ASP A 127 -15.38 3.04 -6.04
N GLU A 128 -14.30 2.83 -5.28
CA GLU A 128 -12.94 3.10 -5.75
C GLU A 128 -12.63 2.29 -7.02
N PHE A 129 -12.86 0.97 -6.98
CA PHE A 129 -12.63 0.09 -8.12
C PHE A 129 -13.39 0.55 -9.37
N ARG A 130 -14.69 0.84 -9.24
CA ARG A 130 -15.54 1.29 -10.35
C ARG A 130 -15.10 2.62 -10.91
N THR A 131 -14.74 3.57 -10.05
CA THR A 131 -14.26 4.90 -10.46
C THR A 131 -12.99 4.81 -11.28
N VAL A 132 -12.00 4.04 -10.81
CA VAL A 132 -10.73 3.87 -11.53
C VAL A 132 -10.93 3.07 -12.82
N SER A 133 -11.72 1.99 -12.77
CA SER A 133 -11.99 1.14 -13.95
C SER A 133 -12.76 1.88 -15.05
N ALA A 134 -13.54 2.90 -14.72
CA ALA A 134 -14.21 3.74 -15.72
C ALA A 134 -13.24 4.64 -16.52
N LEU A 135 -12.01 4.82 -16.02
CA LEU A 135 -11.02 5.75 -16.59
C LEU A 135 -9.92 5.06 -17.41
N THR A 136 -9.84 3.74 -17.40
CA THR A 136 -8.75 2.97 -18.02
C THR A 136 -9.24 1.65 -18.61
N GLN A 137 -8.47 1.09 -19.54
CA GLN A 137 -8.64 -0.28 -20.04
C GLN A 137 -7.60 -1.25 -19.46
N ARG A 138 -6.66 -0.76 -18.62
CA ARG A 138 -5.67 -1.59 -17.95
C ARG A 138 -6.32 -2.37 -16.80
N PRO A 139 -5.80 -3.55 -16.45
CA PRO A 139 -6.14 -4.21 -15.19
C PRO A 139 -5.93 -3.27 -13.99
N VAL A 140 -6.99 -3.06 -13.22
CA VAL A 140 -6.98 -2.21 -12.01
C VAL A 140 -6.72 -3.06 -10.78
N LYS A 141 -5.88 -2.53 -9.88
CA LYS A 141 -5.63 -3.06 -8.54
C LYS A 141 -6.15 -2.11 -7.47
N VAL A 142 -6.83 -2.67 -6.48
CA VAL A 142 -7.30 -1.95 -5.28
C VAL A 142 -6.41 -2.31 -4.10
N THR A 143 -5.84 -1.29 -3.45
CA THR A 143 -5.02 -1.47 -2.24
C THR A 143 -5.88 -1.39 -0.99
N MET A 144 -5.52 -2.11 0.06
CA MET A 144 -6.21 -2.09 1.35
C MET A 144 -5.19 -2.24 2.46
N THR A 145 -5.30 -1.39 3.48
CA THR A 145 -4.45 -1.53 4.67
C THR A 145 -4.76 -2.85 5.37
N GLY A 146 -3.72 -3.61 5.72
CA GLY A 146 -3.89 -4.90 6.37
C GLY A 146 -4.47 -4.81 7.78
N PRO A 147 -5.03 -5.92 8.29
CA PRO A 147 -5.71 -5.94 9.58
C PRO A 147 -4.77 -5.64 10.76
N LEU A 148 -3.51 -6.08 10.73
CA LEU A 148 -2.58 -5.82 11.84
C LEU A 148 -2.18 -4.36 11.87
N MET A 149 -1.88 -3.76 10.71
CA MET A 149 -1.62 -2.33 10.61
C MET A 149 -2.78 -1.48 11.17
N LEU A 150 -4.02 -1.80 10.80
CA LEU A 150 -5.23 -1.12 11.31
C LEU A 150 -5.39 -1.28 12.83
N ALA A 151 -5.04 -2.44 13.39
CA ALA A 151 -5.12 -2.70 14.82
C ALA A 151 -3.98 -2.03 15.60
N LYS A 152 -2.73 -2.26 15.20
CA LYS A 152 -1.52 -1.87 15.94
C LYS A 152 -1.39 -0.35 16.06
N VAL A 153 -1.80 0.41 15.05
CA VAL A 153 -1.69 1.87 15.09
C VAL A 153 -2.86 2.52 15.84
N ALA A 154 -4.01 1.87 15.94
CA ALA A 154 -5.11 2.37 16.77
C ALA A 154 -4.81 2.29 18.27
N TYR A 155 -5.53 3.07 19.07
CA TYR A 155 -5.72 2.79 20.49
C TYR A 155 -6.85 1.77 20.67
N ASP A 156 -6.79 0.99 21.75
CA ASP A 156 -7.76 -0.08 22.03
C ASP A 156 -8.34 0.05 23.44
N GLU A 157 -9.64 0.37 23.50
CA GLU A 157 -10.43 0.42 24.72
C GLU A 157 -11.47 -0.71 24.81
N HIS A 158 -11.52 -1.62 23.81
CA HIS A 158 -12.54 -2.66 23.73
C HIS A 158 -11.98 -4.08 23.86
N TYR A 159 -10.99 -4.42 23.02
CA TYR A 159 -10.48 -5.78 22.93
C TYR A 159 -9.45 -6.08 24.01
N HIS A 160 -8.61 -5.09 24.35
CA HIS A 160 -7.42 -5.23 25.18
C HIS A 160 -6.53 -6.41 24.75
N ASP A 161 -6.57 -6.71 23.45
CA ASP A 161 -5.97 -7.88 22.83
C ASP A 161 -5.90 -7.62 21.32
N ILE A 162 -4.69 -7.26 20.87
CA ILE A 162 -4.44 -6.90 19.48
C ILE A 162 -4.77 -8.05 18.52
N LYS A 163 -4.61 -9.31 18.94
CA LYS A 163 -4.87 -10.47 18.07
C LYS A 163 -6.36 -10.60 17.80
N LYS A 164 -7.19 -10.43 18.83
CA LYS A 164 -8.66 -10.44 18.67
C LYS A 164 -9.15 -9.29 17.78
N MET A 165 -8.60 -8.09 17.97
CA MET A 165 -8.91 -6.94 17.13
C MET A 165 -8.50 -7.18 15.67
N THR A 166 -7.29 -7.73 15.45
CA THR A 166 -6.77 -8.09 14.12
C THR A 166 -7.68 -9.11 13.43
N VAL A 167 -8.17 -10.13 14.15
CA VAL A 167 -9.10 -11.12 13.61
C VAL A 167 -10.44 -10.51 13.19
N ASP A 168 -11.04 -9.64 14.01
CA ASP A 168 -12.32 -9.00 13.65
C ASP A 168 -12.16 -8.02 12.48
N LEU A 169 -11.00 -7.34 12.36
CA LEU A 169 -10.64 -6.60 11.14
C LEU A 169 -10.51 -7.52 9.93
N GLY A 170 -9.88 -8.70 10.06
CA GLY A 170 -9.80 -9.69 8.99
C GLY A 170 -11.17 -10.14 8.47
N LYS A 171 -12.16 -10.34 9.36
CA LYS A 171 -13.55 -10.63 8.97
C LYS A 171 -14.19 -9.49 8.19
N LEU A 172 -14.01 -8.25 8.64
CA LEU A 172 -14.46 -7.07 7.92
C LEU A 172 -13.82 -6.97 6.52
N LEU A 173 -12.53 -7.26 6.40
CA LEU A 173 -11.86 -7.28 5.10
C LEU A 173 -12.40 -8.41 4.20
N SER A 174 -12.70 -9.59 4.75
CA SER A 174 -13.31 -10.70 4.01
C SER A 174 -14.61 -10.28 3.31
N HIS A 175 -15.47 -9.55 4.02
CA HIS A 175 -16.71 -9.01 3.45
C HIS A 175 -16.43 -8.08 2.26
N ASN A 176 -15.52 -7.13 2.44
CA ASN A 176 -15.18 -6.15 1.40
C ASN A 176 -14.47 -6.77 0.19
N PHE A 177 -13.63 -7.79 0.39
CA PHE A 177 -12.96 -8.49 -0.71
C PHE A 177 -13.92 -9.35 -1.53
N LYS A 178 -14.93 -9.95 -0.89
CA LYS A 178 -16.02 -10.63 -1.60
C LYS A 178 -16.84 -9.64 -2.43
N MET A 179 -17.17 -8.47 -1.87
CA MET A 179 -17.84 -7.41 -2.63
C MET A 179 -17.01 -6.92 -3.83
N LEU A 180 -15.69 -6.77 -3.67
CA LEU A 180 -14.78 -6.43 -4.78
C LEU A 180 -14.78 -7.52 -5.86
N ALA A 181 -14.71 -8.79 -5.46
CA ALA A 181 -14.76 -9.94 -6.36
C ALA A 181 -16.06 -9.94 -7.18
N ASP A 182 -17.20 -9.75 -6.52
CA ASP A 182 -18.53 -9.69 -7.13
C ASP A 182 -18.67 -8.49 -8.08
N ALA A 183 -18.01 -7.38 -7.77
CA ALA A 183 -17.93 -6.21 -8.65
C ALA A 183 -17.02 -6.41 -9.87
N GLY A 184 -16.30 -7.53 -9.95
CA GLY A 184 -15.42 -7.88 -11.07
C GLY A 184 -13.96 -7.49 -10.88
N CYS A 185 -13.55 -7.04 -9.69
CA CYS A 185 -12.15 -6.73 -9.40
C CYS A 185 -11.30 -8.00 -9.43
N LYS A 186 -10.20 -7.96 -10.20
CA LYS A 186 -9.28 -9.11 -10.35
C LYS A 186 -7.97 -8.95 -9.60
N ASN A 187 -7.65 -7.78 -9.07
CA ASN A 187 -6.39 -7.52 -8.39
C ASN A 187 -6.63 -6.79 -7.07
N ILE A 188 -6.32 -7.45 -5.97
CA ILE A 188 -6.46 -6.89 -4.61
C ILE A 188 -5.06 -6.89 -3.98
N GLN A 189 -4.74 -5.84 -3.23
CA GLN A 189 -3.50 -5.77 -2.46
C GLN A 189 -3.78 -5.46 -0.99
N LEU A 190 -3.06 -6.13 -0.11
CA LEU A 190 -2.99 -5.84 1.32
C LEU A 190 -1.63 -5.24 1.68
N ASP A 191 -1.64 -4.15 2.44
CA ASP A 191 -0.41 -3.47 2.88
C ASP A 191 -0.16 -3.69 4.38
N GLU A 192 0.93 -4.40 4.71
CA GLU A 192 1.31 -4.74 6.09
C GLU A 192 2.76 -4.33 6.41
N PRO A 193 3.04 -3.03 6.53
CA PRO A 193 4.41 -2.54 6.78
C PRO A 193 4.93 -2.85 8.20
N LEU A 194 4.06 -3.19 9.16
CA LEU A 194 4.48 -3.44 10.55
C LEU A 194 4.99 -4.86 10.82
N PHE A 195 4.91 -5.79 9.87
CA PHE A 195 5.42 -7.16 10.07
C PHE A 195 6.89 -7.20 10.46
N THR A 196 7.68 -6.22 10.03
CA THR A 196 9.11 -6.13 10.38
C THR A 196 9.32 -5.85 11.86
N ILE A 197 8.47 -5.03 12.48
CA ILE A 197 8.66 -4.53 13.86
C ILE A 197 7.72 -5.14 14.91
N CYS A 198 6.61 -5.75 14.50
CA CYS A 198 5.67 -6.42 15.41
C CYS A 198 6.25 -7.69 16.03
N GLU A 199 5.65 -8.17 17.12
CA GLU A 199 6.06 -9.43 17.76
C GLU A 199 5.71 -10.64 16.88
N GLU A 200 6.41 -11.77 17.09
CA GLU A 200 6.21 -12.97 16.27
C GLU A 200 4.77 -13.49 16.30
N ASP A 201 4.15 -13.47 17.48
CA ASP A 201 2.80 -13.97 17.71
C ASP A 201 1.71 -13.00 17.21
N GLU A 202 2.01 -11.70 17.12
CA GLU A 202 1.19 -10.71 16.42
C GLU A 202 1.21 -10.95 14.89
N VAL A 203 2.39 -11.26 14.33
CA VAL A 203 2.53 -11.58 12.90
C VAL A 203 1.82 -12.89 12.55
N GLU A 204 1.90 -13.92 13.39
CA GLU A 204 1.14 -15.17 13.20
C GLU A 204 -0.37 -14.92 13.17
N ALA A 205 -0.89 -14.16 14.13
CA ALA A 205 -2.31 -13.79 14.15
C ALA A 205 -2.73 -12.99 12.91
N ALA A 206 -1.84 -12.12 12.39
CA ALA A 206 -2.10 -11.37 11.18
C ALA A 206 -2.12 -12.25 9.92
N VAL A 207 -1.20 -13.22 9.82
CA VAL A 207 -1.18 -14.22 8.74
C VAL A 207 -2.50 -14.99 8.71
N GLU A 208 -2.98 -15.45 9.87
CA GLU A 208 -4.28 -16.12 10.00
C GLU A 208 -5.45 -15.20 9.59
N ALA A 209 -5.46 -13.96 10.07
CA ALA A 209 -6.51 -12.98 9.75
C ALA A 209 -6.54 -12.63 8.25
N ILE A 210 -5.38 -12.51 7.60
CA ILE A 210 -5.30 -12.25 6.16
C ILE A 210 -5.76 -13.47 5.37
N ASN A 211 -5.35 -14.68 5.75
CA ASN A 211 -5.81 -15.90 5.11
C ASN A 211 -7.34 -16.04 5.20
N MET A 212 -7.93 -15.72 6.34
CA MET A 212 -9.39 -15.63 6.50
C MET A 212 -10.02 -14.55 5.61
N ALA A 213 -9.37 -13.38 5.48
CA ALA A 213 -9.88 -12.29 4.64
C ALA A 213 -9.96 -12.70 3.16
N ILE A 214 -9.02 -13.50 2.68
CA ILE A 214 -8.93 -13.90 1.26
C ILE A 214 -9.59 -15.27 0.98
N GLU A 215 -10.03 -15.96 2.02
CA GLU A 215 -10.69 -17.26 1.90
C GLU A 215 -11.99 -17.16 1.09
N GLY A 216 -12.16 -18.09 0.15
CA GLY A 216 -13.35 -18.18 -0.70
C GLY A 216 -13.37 -17.21 -1.88
N LEU A 217 -12.34 -16.38 -2.06
CA LEU A 217 -12.21 -15.57 -3.27
C LEU A 217 -12.06 -16.46 -4.52
N PRO A 218 -12.66 -16.06 -5.66
CA PRO A 218 -12.46 -16.76 -6.93
C PRO A 218 -10.98 -16.94 -7.28
N LYS A 219 -10.62 -18.12 -7.83
CA LYS A 219 -9.22 -18.49 -8.15
C LYS A 219 -8.56 -17.58 -9.19
N ASP A 220 -9.34 -16.86 -9.97
CA ASP A 220 -8.87 -15.92 -10.97
C ASP A 220 -8.56 -14.53 -10.39
N ILE A 221 -8.81 -14.28 -9.10
CA ILE A 221 -8.32 -13.09 -8.41
C ILE A 221 -6.83 -13.24 -8.11
N HIS A 222 -6.08 -12.16 -8.31
CA HIS A 222 -4.71 -12.00 -7.88
C HIS A 222 -4.68 -11.20 -6.57
N VAL A 223 -4.18 -11.82 -5.50
CA VAL A 223 -3.97 -11.13 -4.22
C VAL A 223 -2.48 -10.86 -4.04
N SER A 224 -2.11 -9.61 -3.84
CA SER A 224 -0.76 -9.18 -3.47
C SER A 224 -0.69 -8.82 -1.99
N VAL A 225 0.45 -9.06 -1.35
CA VAL A 225 0.76 -8.52 -0.01
C VAL A 225 2.02 -7.67 -0.13
N HIS A 226 1.92 -6.39 0.19
CA HIS A 226 3.06 -5.49 0.25
C HIS A 226 3.60 -5.42 1.68
N VAL A 227 4.91 -5.65 1.82
CA VAL A 227 5.64 -5.48 3.07
C VAL A 227 6.83 -4.57 2.81
N CYS A 228 6.89 -3.44 3.49
CA CYS A 228 7.98 -2.48 3.41
C CYS A 228 8.39 -1.98 4.79
N GLN A 229 9.51 -1.29 4.84
CA GLN A 229 10.10 -0.70 6.03
C GLN A 229 9.63 0.76 6.25
N GLY A 230 8.57 1.19 5.57
CA GLY A 230 7.99 2.52 5.67
C GLY A 230 8.45 3.48 4.56
N ASN A 231 7.65 4.52 4.35
CA ASN A 231 7.88 5.55 3.36
C ASN A 231 7.21 6.86 3.83
N TYR A 232 7.84 7.52 4.82
CA TYR A 232 7.23 8.63 5.54
C TYR A 232 8.14 9.85 5.58
N ALA A 233 7.57 11.04 5.37
CA ALA A 233 8.31 12.29 5.24
C ALA A 233 7.95 13.26 6.37
N VAL A 234 8.32 12.93 7.63
CA VAL A 234 8.07 13.81 8.79
C VAL A 234 9.20 13.90 9.80
N GLY A 235 9.41 15.11 10.31
CA GLY A 235 10.37 15.46 11.36
C GLY A 235 10.89 16.89 11.12
N LYS A 236 11.69 17.42 12.06
CA LYS A 236 12.14 18.83 12.05
C LYS A 236 13.09 19.19 10.89
N GLU A 237 13.72 18.21 10.26
CA GLU A 237 14.74 18.39 9.21
C GLU A 237 14.31 17.93 7.80
N TYR A 238 13.03 17.64 7.58
CA TYR A 238 12.58 16.93 6.38
C TYR A 238 12.38 17.84 5.15
N ASP A 239 12.96 17.41 4.02
CA ASP A 239 12.46 17.75 2.69
C ASP A 239 11.23 16.86 2.41
N GLY A 240 10.05 17.47 2.29
CA GLY A 240 8.78 16.74 2.04
C GLY A 240 8.74 15.94 0.74
N GLN A 241 9.81 15.99 -0.06
CA GLN A 241 9.93 15.31 -1.34
C GLN A 241 10.54 13.90 -1.27
N ILE A 242 10.98 13.44 -0.09
CA ILE A 242 11.57 12.11 0.11
C ILE A 242 10.96 11.46 1.35
N GLY A 243 10.51 10.21 1.22
CA GLY A 243 10.08 9.40 2.35
C GLY A 243 11.22 8.58 2.95
N HIS A 244 11.06 8.18 4.21
CA HIS A 244 12.08 7.47 4.98
C HIS A 244 11.52 6.17 5.55
N ARG A 245 12.43 5.20 5.78
CA ARG A 245 12.13 3.94 6.49
C ARG A 245 12.03 4.18 7.98
N TYR A 246 10.92 3.78 8.58
CA TYR A 246 10.68 3.84 10.03
C TYR A 246 10.65 2.46 10.68
N PHE A 247 10.52 1.41 9.88
CA PHE A 247 10.33 0.02 10.34
C PHE A 247 11.50 -0.88 9.91
N ASP A 248 12.69 -0.31 9.72
CA ASP A 248 13.92 -0.96 9.27
C ASP A 248 14.72 -1.63 10.40
N HIS A 249 14.03 -2.09 11.44
CA HIS A 249 14.65 -2.68 12.62
C HIS A 249 13.95 -3.96 13.05
N GLY A 250 14.68 -4.77 13.84
CA GLY A 250 14.21 -6.08 14.26
C GLY A 250 14.45 -7.14 13.20
N ARG A 251 13.89 -8.33 13.44
CA ARG A 251 14.00 -9.47 12.53
C ARG A 251 12.96 -9.34 11.41
N TYR A 252 13.39 -9.53 10.17
CA TYR A 252 12.50 -9.70 9.02
C TYR A 252 11.89 -11.11 9.04
N LYS A 253 10.58 -11.22 9.32
CA LYS A 253 9.89 -12.50 9.61
C LYS A 253 9.35 -13.18 8.35
N ALA A 254 10.15 -13.25 7.29
CA ALA A 254 9.72 -13.81 6.00
C ALA A 254 9.21 -15.26 6.12
N ASP A 255 9.77 -16.04 7.05
CA ASP A 255 9.35 -17.42 7.35
C ASP A 255 7.89 -17.53 7.80
N LYS A 256 7.38 -16.52 8.51
CA LYS A 256 5.97 -16.45 8.93
C LYS A 256 5.10 -15.80 7.85
N ILE A 257 5.58 -14.68 7.29
CA ILE A 257 4.86 -13.92 6.25
C ILE A 257 4.54 -14.79 5.04
N CYS A 258 5.45 -15.70 4.64
CA CYS A 258 5.22 -16.65 3.54
C CYS A 258 4.06 -17.63 3.77
N GLY A 259 3.56 -17.75 5.01
CA GLY A 259 2.35 -18.50 5.34
C GLY A 259 1.05 -17.83 4.87
N ILE A 260 1.10 -16.61 4.32
CA ILE A 260 -0.06 -15.97 3.70
C ILE A 260 -0.31 -16.61 2.32
N GLU A 261 -1.52 -17.13 2.10
CA GLU A 261 -1.95 -17.79 0.86
C GLU A 261 -2.33 -16.80 -0.26
N CYS A 262 -1.48 -15.80 -0.46
CA CYS A 262 -1.60 -14.81 -1.54
C CYS A 262 -1.00 -15.32 -2.87
N SER A 263 -1.24 -14.57 -3.95
CA SER A 263 -0.62 -14.81 -5.25
C SER A 263 0.81 -14.26 -5.33
N SER A 264 1.06 -13.13 -4.69
CA SER A 264 2.37 -12.47 -4.73
C SER A 264 2.71 -11.65 -3.49
N PHE A 265 4.00 -11.50 -3.22
CA PHE A 265 4.54 -10.52 -2.28
C PHE A 265 5.20 -9.37 -3.03
N LEU A 266 5.02 -8.11 -2.60
CA LEU A 266 5.73 -6.95 -3.14
C LEU A 266 6.72 -6.43 -2.09
N ILE A 267 8.01 -6.66 -2.30
CA ILE A 267 9.05 -6.54 -1.28
C ILE A 267 10.16 -5.62 -1.77
N GLU A 268 10.68 -4.78 -0.87
CA GLU A 268 11.85 -3.94 -1.17
C GLU A 268 13.02 -4.80 -1.67
N TYR A 269 13.77 -4.27 -2.65
CA TYR A 269 14.79 -5.07 -3.31
C TYR A 269 15.82 -5.60 -2.32
N ASP A 270 16.24 -4.82 -1.32
CA ASP A 270 17.24 -5.23 -0.33
C ASP A 270 16.70 -6.20 0.74
N MET A 271 15.39 -6.33 0.87
CA MET A 271 14.73 -7.34 1.74
C MET A 271 14.36 -8.63 1.00
N THR A 272 14.46 -8.63 -0.34
CA THR A 272 14.05 -9.77 -1.18
C THR A 272 14.79 -11.07 -0.83
N HIS A 273 16.06 -10.99 -0.42
CA HIS A 273 16.86 -12.16 -0.05
C HIS A 273 16.26 -12.99 1.10
N HIS A 274 15.43 -12.39 1.97
CA HIS A 274 14.78 -13.11 3.06
C HIS A 274 13.76 -14.16 2.58
N TYR A 275 13.31 -14.09 1.33
CA TYR A 275 12.30 -15.00 0.76
C TYR A 275 12.90 -16.20 0.01
N GLU A 276 14.23 -16.28 -0.09
CA GLU A 276 14.92 -17.40 -0.75
C GLU A 276 14.59 -18.72 -0.06
N GLY A 277 14.08 -19.70 -0.83
CA GLY A 277 13.65 -21.00 -0.32
C GLY A 277 12.28 -21.02 0.38
N LEU A 278 11.62 -19.87 0.55
CA LEU A 278 10.32 -19.77 1.26
C LEU A 278 9.13 -19.53 0.32
N LEU A 279 9.36 -18.93 -0.84
CA LEU A 279 8.31 -18.42 -1.74
C LEU A 279 7.39 -19.52 -2.32
N GLY A 280 7.88 -20.76 -2.42
CA GLY A 280 7.16 -21.86 -3.05
C GLY A 280 6.73 -21.52 -4.48
N ASN A 281 5.44 -21.64 -4.78
CA ASN A 281 4.88 -21.33 -6.09
C ASN A 281 4.38 -19.88 -6.21
N LYS A 282 4.54 -19.02 -5.21
CA LYS A 282 4.06 -17.63 -5.23
C LYS A 282 4.95 -16.76 -6.13
N GLN A 283 4.47 -15.59 -6.53
CA GLN A 283 5.30 -14.60 -7.23
C GLN A 283 5.89 -13.60 -6.24
N LEU A 284 7.00 -12.96 -6.59
CA LEU A 284 7.62 -11.90 -5.81
C LEU A 284 7.91 -10.69 -6.71
N GLY A 285 7.32 -9.57 -6.32
CA GLY A 285 7.64 -8.25 -6.82
C GLY A 285 8.88 -7.73 -6.14
N VAL A 286 9.94 -7.57 -6.92
CA VAL A 286 11.17 -6.94 -6.46
C VAL A 286 10.99 -5.43 -6.61
N GLY A 287 10.92 -4.74 -5.48
CA GLY A 287 10.86 -3.28 -5.36
C GLY A 287 12.18 -2.62 -5.73
N ALA A 288 12.61 -2.81 -6.98
CA ALA A 288 13.93 -2.45 -7.49
C ALA A 288 14.05 -0.98 -7.88
N VAL A 289 12.94 -0.25 -7.90
CA VAL A 289 12.92 1.23 -7.96
C VAL A 289 12.80 1.78 -6.55
N ASP A 290 13.80 2.55 -6.14
CA ASP A 290 13.90 3.12 -4.80
C ASP A 290 13.09 4.42 -4.72
N VAL A 291 12.05 4.46 -3.88
CA VAL A 291 11.21 5.66 -3.74
C VAL A 291 11.80 6.69 -2.76
N GLN A 292 12.91 6.35 -2.10
CA GLN A 292 13.61 7.19 -1.14
C GLN A 292 14.83 7.88 -1.77
N ASP A 293 15.15 7.52 -3.01
CA ASP A 293 16.12 8.23 -3.84
C ASP A 293 15.37 9.08 -4.89
N PRO A 294 15.50 10.42 -4.87
CA PRO A 294 14.86 11.29 -5.86
C PRO A 294 15.47 11.12 -7.27
N LYS A 295 16.62 10.46 -7.41
CA LYS A 295 17.23 10.15 -8.70
C LYS A 295 16.42 9.09 -9.42
N VAL A 296 16.13 9.33 -10.69
CA VAL A 296 15.52 8.33 -11.57
C VAL A 296 16.58 7.30 -11.98
N GLU A 297 16.35 6.03 -11.67
CA GLU A 297 17.19 4.92 -12.12
C GLU A 297 17.04 4.65 -13.63
N SER A 298 18.07 4.06 -14.26
CA SER A 298 17.91 3.49 -15.60
C SER A 298 17.26 2.10 -15.53
N GLY A 299 16.63 1.66 -16.62
CA GLY A 299 16.07 0.31 -16.68
C GLY A 299 17.13 -0.80 -16.49
N GLU A 300 18.37 -0.59 -16.93
CA GLU A 300 19.47 -1.53 -16.71
C GLU A 300 19.81 -1.69 -15.23
N LEU A 301 19.87 -0.60 -14.46
CA LEU A 301 20.14 -0.66 -13.02
C LEU A 301 19.02 -1.40 -12.28
N VAL A 302 17.77 -1.13 -12.66
CA VAL A 302 16.61 -1.82 -12.09
C VAL A 302 16.65 -3.32 -12.46
N ALA A 303 16.97 -3.66 -13.71
CA ALA A 303 17.14 -5.05 -14.14
C ALA A 303 18.30 -5.76 -13.41
N GLU A 304 19.43 -5.08 -13.20
CA GLU A 304 20.58 -5.60 -12.45
C GLU A 304 20.20 -5.92 -11.00
N ARG A 305 19.49 -5.01 -10.32
CA ARG A 305 18.97 -5.21 -8.96
C ARG A 305 18.09 -6.47 -8.87
N ILE A 306 17.23 -6.70 -9.86
CA ILE A 306 16.36 -7.88 -9.94
C ILE A 306 17.18 -9.14 -10.21
N GLN A 307 18.10 -9.07 -11.16
CA GLN A 307 18.94 -10.18 -11.59
C GLN A 307 19.86 -10.71 -10.49
N LYS A 308 20.16 -9.92 -9.45
CA LYS A 308 20.88 -10.40 -8.26
C LYS A 308 20.19 -11.61 -7.60
N TYR A 309 18.86 -11.70 -7.69
CA TYR A 309 18.07 -12.78 -7.13
C TYR A 309 17.90 -13.94 -8.11
N ARG A 310 19.00 -14.62 -8.41
CA ARG A 310 19.07 -15.72 -9.41
C ARG A 310 18.15 -16.90 -9.12
N TRP A 311 17.67 -17.04 -7.89
CA TRP A 311 16.70 -18.06 -7.48
C TRP A 311 15.26 -17.72 -7.89
N LEU A 312 14.96 -16.48 -8.28
CA LEU A 312 13.66 -16.10 -8.83
C LEU A 312 13.59 -16.46 -10.32
N ALA A 313 12.66 -17.34 -10.67
CA ALA A 313 12.34 -17.60 -12.07
C ALA A 313 11.66 -16.36 -12.72
N PRO A 314 11.83 -16.15 -14.04
CA PRO A 314 11.15 -15.08 -14.76
C PRO A 314 9.64 -15.02 -14.52
N GLU A 315 8.98 -16.18 -14.48
CA GLU A 315 7.52 -16.32 -14.27
C GLU A 315 7.11 -16.03 -12.82
N GLN A 316 8.05 -16.07 -11.88
CA GLN A 316 7.83 -15.70 -10.48
C GLN A 316 8.14 -14.23 -10.21
N THR A 317 8.74 -13.51 -11.16
CA THR A 317 9.26 -12.16 -10.92
C THR A 317 8.29 -11.10 -11.40
N ILE A 318 7.99 -10.14 -10.52
CA ILE A 318 7.23 -8.92 -10.80
C ILE A 318 8.19 -7.73 -10.65
N VAL A 319 8.06 -6.73 -11.51
CA VAL A 319 8.83 -5.48 -11.44
C VAL A 319 7.98 -4.43 -10.72
N THR A 320 8.47 -3.87 -9.62
CA THR A 320 7.74 -2.85 -8.85
C THR A 320 8.69 -1.84 -8.20
N SER A 321 8.12 -0.84 -7.53
CA SER A 321 8.83 0.10 -6.67
C SER A 321 8.89 -0.42 -5.23
N SER A 322 9.87 0.05 -4.45
CA SER A 322 10.06 -0.28 -3.04
C SER A 322 8.86 0.08 -2.15
N CYS A 323 8.14 1.17 -2.47
CA CYS A 323 6.87 1.55 -1.85
C CYS A 323 6.07 2.46 -2.81
N GLY A 324 5.06 3.19 -2.31
CA GLY A 324 4.31 4.20 -3.06
C GLY A 324 5.16 5.41 -3.49
N LEU A 325 4.76 6.11 -4.55
CA LEU A 325 5.49 7.24 -5.14
C LEU A 325 5.07 8.61 -4.58
N ASN A 326 4.31 8.64 -3.47
CA ASN A 326 3.54 9.80 -3.06
C ASN A 326 4.33 11.05 -2.65
N HIS A 327 5.56 10.88 -2.15
CA HIS A 327 6.41 12.02 -1.77
C HIS A 327 7.18 12.59 -2.96
N LEU A 328 7.44 11.76 -3.97
CA LEU A 328 8.25 12.16 -5.11
C LEU A 328 7.51 13.18 -5.99
N PRO A 329 8.22 14.18 -6.53
CA PRO A 329 7.66 15.05 -7.57
C PRO A 329 7.20 14.25 -8.79
N GLN A 330 6.17 14.74 -9.48
CA GLN A 330 5.53 14.01 -10.58
C GLN A 330 6.54 13.56 -11.65
N ARG A 331 7.49 14.43 -12.04
CA ARG A 331 8.51 14.09 -13.05
C ARG A 331 9.41 12.93 -12.62
N THR A 332 9.77 12.88 -11.34
CA THR A 332 10.57 11.80 -10.77
C THR A 332 9.75 10.52 -10.70
N ALA A 333 8.52 10.58 -10.18
CA ALA A 333 7.61 9.44 -10.13
C ALA A 333 7.39 8.84 -11.51
N PHE A 334 7.09 9.66 -12.53
CA PHE A 334 6.92 9.22 -13.90
C PHE A 334 8.21 8.63 -14.51
N GLY A 335 9.37 9.26 -14.27
CA GLY A 335 10.65 8.71 -14.70
C GLY A 335 10.91 7.30 -14.12
N LYS A 336 10.60 7.12 -12.84
CA LYS A 336 10.69 5.83 -12.15
C LYS A 336 9.73 4.78 -12.71
N LEU A 337 8.51 5.15 -13.09
CA LEU A 337 7.59 4.25 -13.80
C LEU A 337 8.16 3.77 -15.13
N LYS A 338 8.81 4.65 -15.90
CA LYS A 338 9.49 4.26 -17.16
C LYS A 338 10.67 3.32 -16.90
N ALA A 339 11.45 3.57 -15.85
CA ALA A 339 12.57 2.71 -15.48
C ALA A 339 12.10 1.26 -15.22
N MET A 340 10.93 1.08 -14.59
CA MET A 340 10.33 -0.24 -14.39
C MET A 340 10.01 -0.95 -15.71
N THR A 341 9.41 -0.23 -16.68
CA THR A 341 9.02 -0.85 -17.96
C THR A 341 10.19 -1.05 -18.90
N GLU A 342 11.21 -0.20 -18.83
CA GLU A 342 12.50 -0.43 -19.48
C GLU A 342 13.20 -1.65 -18.90
N ALA A 343 13.21 -1.81 -17.56
CA ALA A 343 13.76 -3.00 -16.91
C ALA A 343 13.04 -4.28 -17.36
N LYS A 344 11.71 -4.25 -17.44
CA LYS A 344 10.91 -5.37 -17.99
C LYS A 344 11.39 -5.74 -19.40
N ARG A 345 11.68 -4.76 -20.26
CA ARG A 345 12.22 -5.00 -21.61
C ARG A 345 13.61 -5.64 -21.55
N VAL A 346 14.53 -5.09 -20.75
CA VAL A 346 15.89 -5.61 -20.57
C VAL A 346 15.88 -7.05 -20.05
N LEU A 347 15.00 -7.36 -19.08
CA LEU A 347 14.82 -8.70 -18.52
C LEU A 347 14.17 -9.68 -19.51
N GLY A 348 13.33 -9.16 -20.40
CA GLY A 348 12.59 -9.95 -21.39
C GLY A 348 13.41 -10.45 -22.57
N GLY A 349 14.51 -9.78 -22.89
CA GLY A 349 15.32 -10.00 -24.10
C GLY A 349 14.94 -9.04 -25.21
#